data_AF-W5SJZ1-F1
#
_entry.id   AF-W5SJZ1-F1
#
_cell.length_a   1.000
_cell.length_b   1.000
_cell.length_c   1.000
_cell.angle_alpha   90.00
_cell.angle_beta   90.00
_cell.angle_gamma   90.00
#
_symmetry.space_group_name_H-M   'P 1'
#
loop_
_entity.id
_entity.type
_entity.pdbx_description
1 polymer ?
#
loop_
_entity_poly.entity_id
_entity_poly.type
_entity_poly.pdbx_seq_one_letter_code
_entity_poly.pdbx_strand_id
1 'polypeptide(L)'
;MYKYLKNLLIYSLILIYSCTDGVKIHEVTSLEENKNFNAIINGFNKIIETSRKETKKHERGEKRLLNYDHDKFIINSYDKFISWIEDNPDKKKELDTDFTEAYNLLEQRRTENAPEKTLDEYISDAFECYNNPSSCKDTRKQYGTKKNQIFLFFGCNFSTLFHSKNTPETVFLTLKQIDISDIKDKF
;
A
#
# COMPACT_ATOMS: atom_id res chain seq x y z
N MET A 1 -30.33 38.69 41.27
CA MET A 1 -30.82 37.68 40.31
C MET A 1 -29.87 37.41 39.13
N TYR A 2 -28.82 38.22 38.89
CA TYR A 2 -27.84 37.99 37.80
C TYR A 2 -26.74 36.95 38.10
N LYS A 3 -26.46 36.67 39.39
CA LYS A 3 -25.35 35.79 39.81
C LYS A 3 -25.61 34.31 39.48
N TYR A 4 -26.87 33.89 39.48
CA TYR A 4 -27.27 32.52 39.15
C TYR A 4 -27.42 32.30 37.64
N LEU A 5 -27.75 33.35 36.89
CA LEU A 5 -27.90 33.29 35.42
C LEU A 5 -26.55 32.99 34.74
N LYS A 6 -25.46 33.58 35.26
CA LYS A 6 -24.10 33.36 34.75
C LYS A 6 -23.62 31.93 34.99
N ASN A 7 -23.94 31.36 36.17
CA ASN A 7 -23.60 29.96 36.47
C ASN A 7 -24.44 29.00 35.62
N LEU A 8 -25.73 29.29 35.40
CA LEU A 8 -26.60 28.46 34.56
C LEU A 8 -26.08 28.39 33.11
N LEU A 9 -25.64 29.54 32.56
CA LEU A 9 -25.06 29.62 31.21
C LEU A 9 -23.75 28.83 31.08
N ILE A 10 -22.89 28.88 32.11
CA ILE A 10 -21.62 28.15 32.13
C ILE A 10 -21.88 26.63 32.21
N TYR A 11 -22.81 26.17 33.05
CA TYR A 11 -23.16 24.74 33.11
C TYR A 11 -23.83 24.23 31.83
N SER A 12 -24.66 25.04 31.16
CA SER A 12 -25.21 24.66 29.85
C SER A 12 -24.13 24.56 28.76
N LEU A 13 -23.12 25.43 28.79
CA LEU A 13 -21.99 25.37 27.83
C LEU A 13 -21.09 24.17 28.07
N ILE A 14 -20.85 23.79 29.35
CA ILE A 14 -20.09 22.59 29.71
C ILE A 14 -20.85 21.32 29.33
N LEU A 15 -22.18 21.28 29.52
CA LEU A 15 -23.01 20.14 29.10
C LEU A 15 -23.01 19.96 27.58
N ILE A 16 -23.08 21.05 26.80
CA ILE A 16 -22.96 21.00 25.33
C ILE A 16 -21.57 20.49 24.93
N TYR A 17 -20.50 20.96 25.58
CA TYR A 17 -19.13 20.48 25.31
C TYR A 17 -18.90 19.01 25.69
N SER A 18 -19.54 18.51 26.75
CA SER A 18 -19.48 17.09 27.13
C SER A 18 -20.33 16.17 26.26
N CYS A 19 -21.30 16.72 25.51
CA CYS A 19 -22.10 15.95 24.55
C CYS A 19 -21.50 15.93 23.14
N THR A 20 -20.43 16.70 22.88
CA THR A 20 -19.74 16.71 21.57
C THR A 20 -18.59 15.70 21.44
N ASP A 21 -18.27 14.92 22.48
CA ASP A 21 -17.33 13.79 22.37
C ASP A 21 -17.92 12.57 21.63
N GLY A 22 -19.15 12.68 21.12
CA GLY A 22 -19.82 11.65 20.33
C GLY A 22 -19.51 11.63 18.83
N VAL A 23 -18.60 12.47 18.31
CA VAL A 23 -18.28 12.54 16.87
C VAL A 23 -16.77 12.42 16.64
N LYS A 24 -16.16 11.36 17.15
CA LYS A 24 -14.83 10.88 16.72
C LYS A 24 -14.74 9.36 16.54
N ILE A 25 -15.88 8.68 16.47
CA ILE A 25 -15.88 7.22 16.25
C ILE A 25 -15.84 6.90 14.75
N HIS A 26 -16.28 7.81 13.87
CA HIS A 26 -16.31 7.55 12.43
C HIS A 26 -14.97 7.78 11.69
N GLU A 27 -14.08 8.61 12.24
CA GLU A 27 -12.80 8.94 11.61
C GLU A 27 -11.73 7.87 11.86
N VAL A 28 -11.83 7.14 12.99
CA VAL A 28 -10.91 6.03 13.32
C VAL A 28 -11.27 4.76 12.57
N THR A 29 -12.55 4.48 12.34
CA THR A 29 -12.99 3.30 11.56
C THR A 29 -12.58 3.36 10.09
N SER A 30 -12.52 4.56 9.49
CA SER A 30 -12.16 4.71 8.06
C SER A 30 -10.65 4.58 7.80
N LEU A 31 -9.79 4.81 8.81
CA LEU A 31 -8.33 4.70 8.64
C LEU A 31 -7.82 3.27 8.83
N GLU A 32 -8.56 2.43 9.57
CA GLU A 32 -8.24 1.00 9.75
C GLU A 32 -8.91 0.08 8.73
N GLU A 33 -10.03 0.52 8.12
CA GLU A 33 -10.70 -0.28 7.10
C GLU A 33 -9.80 -0.51 5.88
N ASN A 34 -9.54 -1.79 5.59
CA ASN A 34 -8.70 -2.23 4.48
C ASN A 34 -7.22 -1.83 4.59
N LYS A 35 -6.69 -1.64 5.81
CA LYS A 35 -5.29 -1.20 6.00
C LYS A 35 -4.27 -2.17 5.38
N ASN A 36 -4.49 -3.48 5.46
CA ASN A 36 -3.57 -4.48 4.92
C ASN A 36 -3.62 -4.43 3.40
N PHE A 37 -4.84 -4.33 2.85
CA PHE A 37 -5.06 -4.10 1.42
C PHE A 37 -4.33 -2.85 0.93
N ASN A 38 -4.54 -1.71 1.59
CA ASN A 38 -3.94 -0.44 1.18
C ASN A 38 -2.41 -0.52 1.18
N ALA A 39 -1.80 -1.11 2.21
CA ALA A 39 -0.35 -1.29 2.28
C ALA A 39 0.21 -2.17 1.15
N ILE A 40 -0.42 -3.33 0.89
CA ILE A 40 0.03 -4.24 -0.18
C ILE A 40 -0.19 -3.63 -1.56
N ILE A 41 -1.34 -3.00 -1.80
CA ILE A 41 -1.63 -2.33 -3.08
C ILE A 41 -0.68 -1.14 -3.30
N ASN A 42 -0.28 -0.41 -2.25
CA ASN A 42 0.69 0.66 -2.38
C ASN A 42 2.04 0.16 -2.91
N GLY A 43 2.50 -1.01 -2.49
CA GLY A 43 3.70 -1.62 -3.06
C GLY A 43 3.57 -1.92 -4.56
N PHE A 44 2.42 -2.43 -5.01
CA PHE A 44 2.16 -2.61 -6.45
C PHE A 44 2.02 -1.28 -7.20
N ASN A 45 1.45 -0.24 -6.57
CA ASN A 45 1.39 1.10 -7.14
C ASN A 45 2.79 1.62 -7.48
N LYS A 46 3.81 1.34 -6.66
CA LYS A 46 5.20 1.76 -6.95
C LYS A 46 5.77 1.15 -8.22
N ILE A 47 5.45 -0.12 -8.50
CA ILE A 47 5.84 -0.76 -9.77
C ILE A 47 5.16 -0.04 -10.94
N ILE A 48 3.86 0.18 -10.84
CA ILE A 48 3.06 0.80 -11.91
C ILE A 48 3.43 2.27 -12.14
N GLU A 49 3.70 3.04 -11.09
CA GLU A 49 4.21 4.42 -11.18
C GLU A 49 5.52 4.47 -11.98
N THR A 50 6.42 3.52 -11.72
CA THR A 50 7.68 3.38 -12.45
C THR A 50 7.43 3.04 -13.92
N SER A 51 6.59 2.03 -14.20
CA SER A 51 6.22 1.66 -15.58
C SER A 51 5.62 2.84 -16.34
N ARG A 52 4.64 3.54 -15.75
CA ARG A 52 4.00 4.73 -16.36
C ARG A 52 5.02 5.83 -16.66
N LYS A 53 5.98 6.08 -15.77
CA LYS A 53 7.05 7.07 -15.98
C LYS A 53 7.92 6.69 -17.18
N GLU A 54 8.32 5.43 -17.28
CA GLU A 54 9.18 4.96 -18.36
C GLU A 54 8.43 4.88 -19.70
N THR A 55 7.16 4.46 -19.73
CA THR A 55 6.27 4.53 -20.90
C THR A 55 6.13 5.96 -21.41
N LYS A 56 5.93 6.95 -20.52
CA LYS A 56 5.84 8.38 -20.91
C LYS A 56 7.15 8.91 -21.50
N LYS A 57 8.31 8.53 -20.94
CA LYS A 57 9.62 8.88 -21.52
C LYS A 57 9.79 8.28 -22.92
N HIS A 58 9.30 7.06 -23.12
CA HIS A 58 9.31 6.42 -24.43
C HIS A 58 8.47 7.18 -25.46
N GLU A 59 7.24 7.54 -25.10
CA GLU A 59 6.33 8.31 -25.96
C GLU A 59 6.89 9.67 -26.37
N ARG A 60 7.68 10.30 -25.48
CA ARG A 60 8.39 11.57 -25.77
C ARG A 60 9.72 11.39 -26.53
N GLY A 61 10.15 10.17 -26.80
CA GLY A 61 11.43 9.88 -27.45
C GLY A 61 12.68 10.06 -26.57
N GLU A 62 12.51 10.28 -25.26
CA GLU A 62 13.62 10.47 -24.31
C GLU A 62 14.35 9.15 -24.01
N LYS A 63 13.68 8.01 -24.17
CA LYS A 63 14.24 6.68 -23.91
C LYS A 63 13.57 5.62 -24.79
N ARG A 64 14.35 4.69 -25.36
CA ARG A 64 13.77 3.53 -26.02
C ARG A 64 13.42 2.46 -24.99
N LEU A 65 12.17 2.02 -24.97
CA LEU A 65 11.69 0.93 -24.13
C LEU A 65 11.36 -0.26 -25.04
N LEU A 66 12.03 -1.40 -24.83
CA LEU A 66 11.96 -2.54 -25.76
C LEU A 66 10.61 -3.25 -25.71
N ASN A 67 9.96 -3.27 -24.55
CA ASN A 67 8.71 -4.00 -24.31
C ASN A 67 7.51 -3.04 -24.13
N TYR A 68 7.43 -1.98 -24.94
CA TYR A 68 6.49 -0.87 -24.72
C TYR A 68 5.02 -1.31 -24.73
N ASP A 69 4.63 -2.14 -25.69
CA ASP A 69 3.26 -2.63 -25.78
C ASP A 69 2.91 -3.54 -24.59
N HIS A 70 3.88 -4.31 -24.09
CA HIS A 70 3.70 -5.15 -22.91
C HIS A 70 3.53 -4.30 -21.65
N ASP A 71 4.35 -3.28 -21.45
CA ASP A 71 4.23 -2.36 -20.31
C ASP A 71 2.88 -1.63 -20.32
N LYS A 72 2.43 -1.17 -21.50
CA LYS A 72 1.08 -0.59 -21.65
C LYS A 72 -0.02 -1.57 -21.30
N PHE A 73 0.09 -2.81 -21.76
CA PHE A 73 -0.87 -3.86 -21.46
C PHE A 73 -0.97 -4.14 -19.95
N ILE A 74 0.17 -4.23 -19.27
CA ILE A 74 0.24 -4.42 -17.82
C ILE A 74 -0.42 -3.24 -17.09
N ILE A 75 -0.06 -2.00 -17.45
CA ILE A 75 -0.65 -0.79 -16.83
C ILE A 75 -2.17 -0.81 -16.98
N ASN A 76 -2.68 -1.11 -18.19
CA ASN A 76 -4.12 -1.18 -18.43
C ASN A 76 -4.81 -2.29 -17.62
N SER A 77 -4.16 -3.45 -17.50
CA SER A 77 -4.70 -4.59 -16.73
C SER A 77 -4.76 -4.27 -15.24
N TYR A 78 -3.74 -3.61 -14.70
CA TYR A 78 -3.73 -3.11 -13.33
C TYR A 78 -4.84 -2.08 -13.10
N ASP A 79 -4.99 -1.08 -13.98
CA ASP A 79 -6.02 -0.05 -13.86
C ASP A 79 -7.44 -0.63 -13.87
N LYS A 80 -7.68 -1.66 -14.69
CA LYS A 80 -8.95 -2.40 -14.70
C LYS A 80 -9.18 -3.15 -13.39
N PHE A 81 -8.16 -3.80 -12.85
CA PHE A 81 -8.28 -4.48 -11.57
C PHE A 81 -8.58 -3.49 -10.43
N ILE A 82 -7.85 -2.36 -10.36
CA ILE A 82 -8.09 -1.33 -9.35
C ILE A 82 -9.50 -0.74 -9.47
N SER A 83 -9.97 -0.45 -10.68
CA SER A 83 -11.34 0.05 -10.87
C SER A 83 -12.37 -1.00 -10.40
N TRP A 84 -12.17 -2.26 -10.79
CA TRP A 84 -13.07 -3.36 -10.41
C TRP A 84 -13.09 -3.60 -8.89
N ILE A 85 -11.95 -3.58 -8.20
CA ILE A 85 -11.92 -3.86 -6.75
C ILE A 85 -12.51 -2.72 -5.93
N GLU A 86 -12.41 -1.46 -6.38
CA GLU A 86 -13.08 -0.33 -5.74
C GLU A 86 -14.61 -0.41 -5.90
N ASP A 87 -15.10 -0.92 -7.05
CA ASP A 87 -16.53 -1.20 -7.27
C ASP A 87 -17.04 -2.44 -6.50
N ASN A 88 -16.14 -3.22 -5.87
CA ASN A 88 -16.45 -4.46 -5.16
C ASN A 88 -15.91 -4.43 -3.70
N PRO A 89 -16.51 -3.63 -2.80
CA PRO A 89 -16.00 -3.43 -1.44
C PRO A 89 -15.93 -4.73 -0.60
N ASP A 90 -16.86 -5.66 -0.79
CA ASP A 90 -16.82 -6.97 -0.11
C ASP A 90 -15.57 -7.77 -0.51
N LYS A 91 -15.19 -7.72 -1.78
CA LYS A 91 -13.98 -8.37 -2.31
C LYS A 91 -12.71 -7.69 -1.81
N LYS A 92 -12.73 -6.36 -1.70
CA LYS A 92 -11.63 -5.60 -1.09
C LYS A 92 -11.39 -6.04 0.37
N LYS A 93 -12.46 -6.23 1.13
CA LYS A 93 -12.40 -6.74 2.51
C LYS A 93 -11.91 -8.20 2.61
N GLU A 94 -12.27 -9.05 1.65
CA GLU A 94 -11.69 -10.40 1.54
C GLU A 94 -10.16 -10.32 1.39
N LEU A 95 -9.66 -9.49 0.45
CA LEU A 95 -8.22 -9.33 0.26
C LEU A 95 -7.52 -8.71 1.47
N ASP A 96 -8.14 -7.75 2.15
CA ASP A 96 -7.59 -7.20 3.39
C ASP A 96 -7.35 -8.28 4.45
N THR A 97 -8.31 -9.20 4.58
CA THR A 97 -8.18 -10.35 5.48
C THR A 97 -7.06 -11.27 5.02
N ASP A 98 -7.05 -11.66 3.74
CA ASP A 98 -6.05 -12.58 3.18
C ASP A 98 -4.63 -12.02 3.24
N PHE A 99 -4.46 -10.70 3.16
CA PHE A 99 -3.15 -10.04 3.24
C PHE A 99 -2.60 -9.85 4.66
N THR A 100 -3.33 -10.27 5.70
CA THR A 100 -2.92 -10.08 7.09
C THR A 100 -1.53 -10.66 7.37
N GLU A 101 -1.21 -11.86 6.87
CA GLU A 101 0.12 -12.47 7.10
C GLU A 101 1.23 -11.66 6.41
N ALA A 102 1.05 -11.30 5.15
CA ALA A 102 2.01 -10.49 4.39
C ALA A 102 2.25 -9.13 5.06
N TYR A 103 1.17 -8.45 5.45
CA TYR A 103 1.23 -7.17 6.15
C TYR A 103 2.03 -7.27 7.45
N ASN A 104 1.72 -8.26 8.30
CA ASN A 104 2.41 -8.44 9.58
C ASN A 104 3.91 -8.71 9.40
N LEU A 105 4.29 -9.51 8.39
CA LEU A 105 5.69 -9.76 8.06
C LEU A 105 6.42 -8.48 7.61
N LEU A 106 5.78 -7.66 6.78
CA LEU A 106 6.35 -6.40 6.34
C LEU A 106 6.48 -5.39 7.49
N GLU A 107 5.47 -5.30 8.35
CA GLU A 107 5.49 -4.46 9.57
C GLU A 107 6.57 -4.88 10.56
N GLN A 108 6.74 -6.20 10.77
CA GLN A 108 7.79 -6.72 11.62
C GLN A 108 9.16 -6.27 11.08
N ARG A 109 9.42 -6.48 9.78
CA ARG A 109 10.69 -6.07 9.16
C ARG A 109 10.92 -4.58 9.27
N ARG A 110 9.90 -3.76 8.99
CA ARG A 110 9.98 -2.31 9.15
C ARG A 110 10.35 -1.94 10.58
N THR A 111 9.67 -2.51 11.57
CA THR A 111 9.91 -2.24 12.99
C THR A 111 11.33 -2.59 13.42
N GLU A 112 11.88 -3.71 12.92
CA GLU A 112 13.22 -4.17 13.27
C GLU A 112 14.34 -3.35 12.59
N ASN A 113 14.09 -2.79 11.40
CA ASN A 113 15.16 -2.25 10.53
C ASN A 113 15.05 -0.75 10.23
N ALA A 114 13.85 -0.18 10.35
CA ALA A 114 13.56 1.23 10.14
C ALA A 114 12.35 1.66 10.99
N PRO A 115 12.40 1.52 12.32
CA PRO A 115 11.27 1.82 13.21
C PRO A 115 10.77 3.26 13.10
N GLU A 116 11.65 4.18 12.68
CA GLU A 116 11.35 5.58 12.45
C GLU A 116 10.50 5.86 11.21
N LYS A 117 10.39 4.91 10.29
CA LYS A 117 9.62 5.03 9.04
C LYS A 117 8.23 4.44 9.20
N THR A 118 7.27 5.01 8.47
CA THR A 118 6.00 4.34 8.16
C THR A 118 6.25 3.16 7.22
N LEU A 119 5.28 2.24 7.13
CA LEU A 119 5.40 1.10 6.21
C LEU A 119 5.47 1.52 4.75
N ASP A 120 4.70 2.53 4.38
CA ASP A 120 4.70 3.08 3.02
C ASP A 120 6.06 3.69 2.65
N GLU A 121 6.69 4.42 3.56
CA GLU A 121 8.05 4.94 3.38
C GLU A 121 9.06 3.80 3.29
N TYR A 122 8.97 2.80 4.16
CA TYR A 122 9.87 1.65 4.13
C TYR A 122 9.78 0.85 2.82
N ILE A 123 8.57 0.62 2.31
CA ILE A 123 8.35 -0.01 1.00
C ILE A 123 8.89 0.90 -0.11
N SER A 124 8.56 2.19 -0.09
CA SER A 124 8.99 3.15 -1.12
C SER A 124 10.51 3.25 -1.22
N ASP A 125 11.19 3.31 -0.08
CA ASP A 125 12.65 3.36 -0.03
C ASP A 125 13.26 2.07 -0.57
N ALA A 126 12.64 0.90 -0.32
CA ALA A 126 13.07 -0.35 -0.94
C ALA A 126 13.03 -0.26 -2.47
N PHE A 127 11.98 0.32 -3.06
CA PHE A 127 11.92 0.53 -4.51
C PHE A 127 12.96 1.53 -5.02
N GLU A 128 13.16 2.64 -4.31
CA GLU A 128 14.19 3.62 -4.67
C GLU A 128 15.58 3.00 -4.65
N CYS A 129 15.89 2.22 -3.61
CA CYS A 129 17.15 1.50 -3.48
C CYS A 129 17.39 0.48 -4.59
N TYR A 130 16.34 -0.19 -5.07
CA TYR A 130 16.49 -1.12 -6.20
C TYR A 130 16.79 -0.38 -7.50
N ASN A 131 16.06 0.70 -7.77
CA ASN A 131 16.19 1.49 -8.99
C ASN A 131 17.46 2.35 -9.03
N ASN A 132 17.96 2.75 -7.86
CA ASN A 132 19.19 3.50 -7.68
C ASN A 132 20.04 2.89 -6.56
N PRO A 133 20.78 1.80 -6.82
CA PRO A 133 21.59 1.14 -5.79
C PRO A 133 22.62 2.06 -5.13
N SER A 134 23.04 3.13 -5.83
CA SER A 134 24.02 4.09 -5.30
C SER A 134 23.45 5.00 -4.20
N SER A 135 22.13 5.17 -4.11
CA SER A 135 21.50 5.99 -3.06
C SER A 135 21.37 5.27 -1.72
N CYS A 136 21.61 3.95 -1.67
CA CYS A 136 21.36 3.15 -0.48
C CYS A 136 22.64 2.49 0.06
N LYS A 137 22.96 2.78 1.32
CA LYS A 137 24.04 2.11 2.04
C LYS A 137 23.59 0.71 2.43
N ASP A 138 24.14 -0.30 1.74
CA ASP A 138 23.96 -1.74 2.01
C ASP A 138 22.48 -2.19 2.07
N THR A 139 21.82 -2.22 0.90
CA THR A 139 20.42 -2.67 0.73
C THR A 139 20.14 -4.07 1.31
N ARG A 140 21.19 -4.88 1.49
CA ARG A 140 21.19 -6.23 2.08
C ARG A 140 21.12 -6.23 3.62
N LYS A 141 21.17 -5.07 4.26
CA LYS A 141 20.98 -4.94 5.70
C LYS A 141 19.69 -4.26 6.08
N GLN A 142 19.08 -3.52 5.14
CA GLN A 142 17.89 -2.73 5.43
C GLN A 142 16.59 -3.34 4.87
N TYR A 143 16.64 -4.07 3.74
CA TYR A 143 15.42 -4.54 3.05
C TYR A 143 15.43 -6.04 2.73
N GLY A 144 16.30 -6.82 3.40
CA GLY A 144 16.37 -8.28 3.27
C GLY A 144 17.79 -8.81 3.44
N THR A 145 17.96 -10.12 3.64
CA THR A 145 19.24 -10.74 4.08
C THR A 145 20.35 -10.79 3.00
N LYS A 146 19.97 -11.06 1.75
CA LYS A 146 20.90 -11.24 0.61
C LYS A 146 20.61 -10.32 -0.55
N LYS A 147 19.38 -9.87 -0.66
CA LYS A 147 18.82 -9.03 -1.73
C LYS A 147 17.73 -8.16 -1.11
N ASN A 148 17.26 -7.18 -1.88
CA ASN A 148 16.07 -6.41 -1.52
C ASN A 148 14.84 -7.30 -1.66
N GLN A 149 14.49 -7.99 -0.57
CA GLN A 149 13.38 -8.96 -0.51
C GLN A 149 12.02 -8.28 -0.60
N ILE A 150 11.90 -7.04 -0.13
CA ILE A 150 10.69 -6.24 -0.29
C ILE A 150 10.40 -6.02 -1.79
N PHE A 151 11.42 -5.60 -2.54
CA PHE A 151 11.29 -5.45 -3.99
C PHE A 151 10.99 -6.78 -4.68
N LEU A 152 11.66 -7.87 -4.29
CA LEU A 152 11.42 -9.19 -4.88
C LEU A 152 9.99 -9.67 -4.64
N PHE A 153 9.49 -9.55 -3.41
CA PHE A 153 8.11 -9.89 -3.06
C PHE A 153 7.11 -9.20 -3.98
N PHE A 154 7.19 -7.87 -4.12
CA PHE A 154 6.27 -7.15 -5.01
C PHE A 154 6.53 -7.47 -6.48
N GLY A 155 7.79 -7.51 -6.93
CA GLY A 155 8.15 -7.71 -8.34
C GLY A 155 7.80 -9.10 -8.87
N CYS A 156 8.06 -10.15 -8.08
CA CYS A 156 7.72 -11.53 -8.41
C CYS A 156 6.20 -11.72 -8.47
N ASN A 157 5.47 -11.28 -7.44
CA ASN A 157 4.01 -11.37 -7.44
C ASN A 157 3.39 -10.56 -8.58
N PHE A 158 3.87 -9.35 -8.81
CA PHE A 158 3.38 -8.51 -9.90
C PHE A 158 3.56 -9.17 -11.27
N SER A 159 4.72 -9.79 -11.49
CA SER A 159 5.00 -10.53 -12.73
C SER A 159 4.03 -11.70 -12.93
N THR A 160 3.65 -12.40 -11.86
CA THR A 160 2.65 -13.50 -11.90
C THR A 160 1.23 -12.98 -12.16
N LEU A 161 0.84 -11.89 -11.50
CA LEU A 161 -0.50 -11.32 -11.55
C LEU A 161 -0.87 -10.79 -12.94
N PHE A 162 0.09 -10.15 -13.62
CA PHE A 162 -0.16 -9.41 -14.86
C PHE A 162 0.56 -10.01 -16.08
N HIS A 163 1.00 -11.28 -16.00
CA HIS A 163 1.72 -11.97 -17.08
C HIS A 163 0.85 -12.28 -18.32
N SER A 164 -0.48 -12.23 -18.22
CA SER A 164 -1.39 -12.68 -19.27
C SER A 164 -2.71 -11.89 -19.24
N LYS A 165 -3.64 -12.21 -20.16
CA LYS A 165 -4.99 -11.63 -20.30
C LYS A 165 -5.92 -12.00 -19.12
N ASN A 166 -5.43 -11.83 -17.90
CA ASN A 166 -6.19 -12.06 -16.69
C ASN A 166 -7.32 -11.04 -16.59
N THR A 167 -8.52 -11.50 -16.28
CA THR A 167 -9.61 -10.61 -15.90
C THR A 167 -9.36 -10.11 -14.47
N PRO A 168 -10.02 -9.01 -14.05
CA PRO A 168 -9.96 -8.57 -12.66
C PRO A 168 -10.27 -9.69 -11.65
N GLU A 169 -11.22 -10.57 -11.95
CA GLU A 169 -11.56 -11.73 -11.11
C GLU A 169 -10.42 -12.73 -10.99
N THR A 170 -9.71 -13.02 -12.09
CA THR A 170 -8.53 -13.89 -12.03
C THR A 170 -7.42 -13.28 -11.19
N VAL A 171 -7.16 -11.97 -11.37
CA VAL A 171 -6.17 -11.24 -10.55
C VAL A 171 -6.55 -11.30 -9.07
N PHE A 172 -7.83 -11.07 -8.75
CA PHE A 172 -8.35 -11.19 -7.39
C PHE A 172 -8.07 -12.58 -6.80
N LEU A 173 -8.42 -13.66 -7.52
CA LEU A 173 -8.19 -15.04 -7.05
C LEU A 173 -6.70 -15.34 -6.83
N THR A 174 -5.83 -14.83 -7.70
CA THR A 174 -4.37 -14.97 -7.52
C THR A 174 -3.86 -14.18 -6.33
N LEU A 175 -4.38 -12.98 -6.07
CA LEU A 175 -4.00 -12.19 -4.88
C LEU A 175 -4.39 -12.88 -3.57
N LYS A 176 -5.50 -13.62 -3.51
CA LYS A 176 -5.84 -14.45 -2.33
C LYS A 176 -4.75 -15.48 -1.98
N GLN A 177 -3.87 -15.79 -2.93
CA GLN A 177 -2.79 -16.75 -2.82
C GLN A 177 -1.42 -16.09 -3.06
N ILE A 178 -1.28 -14.82 -2.69
CA ILE A 178 -0.04 -14.05 -2.87
C ILE A 178 1.16 -14.80 -2.26
N ASP A 179 2.24 -14.91 -3.03
CA ASP A 179 3.43 -15.63 -2.59
C ASP A 179 4.24 -14.76 -1.63
N ILE A 180 4.23 -15.12 -0.35
CA ILE A 180 4.95 -14.42 0.70
C ILE A 180 6.34 -15.01 0.98
N SER A 181 6.81 -15.98 0.20
CA SER A 181 8.07 -16.70 0.46
C SER A 181 9.28 -15.77 0.59
N ASP A 182 9.35 -14.72 -0.23
CA ASP A 182 10.42 -13.71 -0.20
C ASP A 182 10.48 -12.92 1.11
N ILE A 183 9.36 -12.80 1.83
CA ILE A 183 9.26 -12.05 3.09
C ILE A 183 9.08 -12.94 4.34
N LYS A 184 9.12 -14.27 4.16
CA LYS A 184 8.91 -15.24 5.25
C LYS A 184 10.20 -15.70 5.94
N ASP A 185 11.38 -15.37 5.41
CA ASP A 185 12.62 -15.68 6.11
C ASP A 185 12.77 -14.86 7.40
N LYS A 186 13.55 -15.42 8.35
CA LYS A 186 13.97 -14.67 9.53
C LYS A 186 15.02 -13.66 9.07
N PHE A 187 14.55 -12.44 8.81
CA PHE A 187 15.40 -11.30 8.53
C PHE A 187 16.13 -10.87 9.81
#